data_AF-A0A131ZU60-F1
#
_entry.id   AF-A0A131ZU60-F1
#
_cell.length_a   1.000
_cell.length_b   1.000
_cell.length_c   1.000
_cell.angle_alpha   90.00
_cell.angle_beta   90.00
_cell.angle_gamma   90.00
#
_symmetry.space_group_name_H-M   'P 1'
#
loop_
_entity.id
_entity.type
_entity.pdbx_description
1 polymer ?
#
loop_
_entity_poly.entity_id
_entity_poly.type
_entity_poly.pdbx_seq_one_letter_code
_entity_poly.pdbx_strand_id
1 'polypeptide(L)'
;MEMMKMYFHTEIGSDHILFKFWKPKTAKDLLIACLITIVLTIFYECLKFIREFIRSKQIESGSSEFYLDPIHFIQSFLHGAQFLLSYCLMLIAMTFQVYLFGSIILGAMLGHLIFQPLIYRLHLQSADFADPCCS
;
A
#
# COMPACT_ATOMS: atom_id res chain seq x y z
N MET A 1 -20.10 -20.08 -21.35
CA MET A 1 -20.63 -18.75 -20.97
C MET A 1 -20.26 -18.56 -19.52
N GLU A 2 -19.15 -17.86 -19.25
CA GLU A 2 -18.64 -17.66 -17.87
C GLU A 2 -19.53 -16.61 -17.20
N MET A 3 -20.43 -17.03 -16.31
CA MET A 3 -21.21 -16.09 -15.50
C MET A 3 -20.30 -15.52 -14.40
N MET A 4 -20.05 -14.20 -14.44
CA MET A 4 -19.32 -13.51 -13.38
C MET A 4 -20.07 -13.67 -12.06
N LYS A 5 -19.38 -14.20 -11.05
CA LYS A 5 -19.94 -14.38 -9.71
C LYS A 5 -19.75 -13.11 -8.91
N MET A 6 -20.85 -12.44 -8.61
CA MET A 6 -20.89 -11.26 -7.73
C MET A 6 -21.05 -11.67 -6.26
N TYR A 7 -20.44 -12.79 -5.86
CA TYR A 7 -20.46 -13.32 -4.51
C TYR A 7 -19.14 -14.04 -4.23
N PHE A 8 -18.75 -14.10 -2.96
CA PHE A 8 -17.53 -14.76 -2.56
C PHE A 8 -17.52 -16.23 -2.99
N HIS A 9 -16.54 -16.60 -3.82
CA HIS A 9 -16.38 -17.96 -4.30
C HIS A 9 -14.96 -18.47 -4.01
N THR A 10 -14.82 -19.80 -4.03
CA THR A 10 -13.55 -20.51 -3.83
C THR A 10 -13.17 -21.37 -5.05
N GLU A 11 -13.94 -21.26 -6.13
CA GLU A 11 -13.67 -22.00 -7.38
C GLU A 11 -12.39 -21.49 -8.06
N ILE A 12 -11.65 -22.44 -8.64
CA ILE A 12 -10.34 -22.22 -9.26
C ILE A 12 -10.51 -22.36 -10.78
N GLY A 13 -10.04 -21.38 -11.55
CA GLY A 13 -9.99 -21.48 -13.01
C GLY A 13 -11.10 -20.77 -13.80
N SER A 14 -12.06 -20.10 -13.16
CA SER A 14 -13.08 -19.28 -13.85
C SER A 14 -12.55 -17.89 -14.21
N ASP A 15 -11.98 -17.17 -13.22
CA ASP A 15 -11.84 -15.71 -13.30
C ASP A 15 -10.41 -15.22 -13.61
N HIS A 16 -10.35 -14.06 -14.27
CA HIS A 16 -9.10 -13.32 -14.52
C HIS A 16 -8.89 -12.28 -13.41
N ILE A 17 -7.67 -12.20 -12.88
CA ILE A 17 -7.41 -11.39 -11.67
C ILE A 17 -7.23 -9.90 -11.96
N LEU A 18 -6.52 -9.58 -13.05
CA LEU A 18 -6.19 -8.19 -13.41
C LEU A 18 -5.93 -8.05 -14.91
N PHE A 19 -5.20 -9.03 -15.46
CA PHE A 19 -4.92 -9.11 -16.88
C PHE A 19 -5.35 -10.47 -17.44
N LYS A 20 -5.62 -10.52 -18.75
CA LYS A 20 -6.02 -11.76 -19.44
C LYS A 20 -4.98 -12.89 -19.27
N PHE A 21 -3.70 -12.53 -19.11
CA PHE A 21 -2.62 -13.51 -18.89
C PHE A 21 -2.61 -14.09 -17.47
N TRP A 22 -3.22 -13.40 -16.49
CA TRP A 22 -3.21 -13.82 -15.10
C TRP A 22 -4.50 -14.56 -14.75
N LYS A 23 -4.55 -15.83 -15.17
CA LYS A 23 -5.65 -16.77 -14.90
C LYS A 23 -5.12 -17.99 -14.15
N PRO A 24 -5.38 -18.13 -12.84
CA PRO A 24 -4.93 -19.30 -12.09
C PRO A 24 -5.74 -20.52 -12.53
N LYS A 25 -5.07 -21.53 -13.11
CA LYS A 25 -5.70 -22.79 -13.51
C LYS A 25 -5.56 -23.87 -12.43
N THR A 26 -4.61 -23.66 -11.52
CA THR A 26 -4.21 -24.62 -10.49
C THR A 26 -4.17 -23.95 -9.11
N ALA A 27 -4.30 -24.74 -8.03
CA ALA A 27 -4.10 -24.25 -6.66
C ALA A 27 -2.72 -23.60 -6.44
N LYS A 28 -1.67 -24.11 -7.11
CA LYS A 28 -0.33 -23.50 -7.07
C LYS A 28 -0.30 -22.10 -7.67
N ASP A 29 -0.97 -21.91 -8.82
CA ASP A 29 -1.04 -20.59 -9.47
C ASP A 29 -1.81 -19.60 -8.60
N LEU A 30 -2.84 -20.07 -7.90
CA LEU A 30 -3.59 -19.26 -6.94
C LEU A 30 -2.74 -18.87 -5.73
N LEU A 31 -1.92 -19.78 -5.19
CA LEU A 31 -0.99 -19.46 -4.10
C LEU A 31 0.05 -18.41 -4.54
N ILE A 32 0.60 -18.55 -5.74
CA ILE A 32 1.52 -17.56 -6.32
C ILE A 32 0.80 -16.21 -6.45
N ALA A 33 -0.45 -16.21 -6.91
CA ALA A 33 -1.23 -14.99 -7.03
C ALA A 33 -1.46 -14.32 -5.66
N CYS A 34 -1.77 -15.11 -4.63
CA CYS A 34 -1.92 -14.62 -3.26
C CYS A 34 -0.63 -13.98 -2.74
N LEU A 35 0.54 -14.61 -2.97
CA LEU A 35 1.83 -14.05 -2.58
C LEU A 35 2.12 -12.73 -3.30
N ILE A 36 1.88 -12.66 -4.60
CA ILE A 36 2.04 -11.42 -5.38
C ILE A 36 1.12 -10.32 -4.83
N THR A 37 -0.15 -10.65 -4.52
CA THR A 37 -1.10 -9.69 -3.95
C THR A 37 -0.65 -9.20 -2.57
N ILE A 38 -0.14 -10.07 -1.69
CA ILE A 38 0.43 -9.66 -0.39
C ILE A 38 1.58 -8.67 -0.60
N VAL A 39 2.53 -9.00 -1.49
CA VAL A 39 3.67 -8.13 -1.79
C VAL A 39 3.21 -6.79 -2.35
N LEU A 40 2.22 -6.79 -3.23
CA LEU A 40 1.65 -5.57 -3.82
C LEU A 40 0.98 -4.69 -2.75
N THR A 41 0.27 -5.28 -1.79
CA THR A 41 -0.35 -4.55 -0.68
C THR A 41 0.70 -3.99 0.29
N ILE A 42 1.74 -4.76 0.61
CA ILE A 42 2.86 -4.26 1.44
C ILE A 42 3.56 -3.10 0.73
N PHE A 43 3.75 -3.20 -0.58
CA PHE A 43 4.32 -2.12 -1.39
C PHE A 43 3.43 -0.86 -1.39
N TYR A 44 2.10 -1.02 -1.44
CA TYR A 44 1.16 0.09 -1.27
C TYR A 44 1.32 0.79 0.09
N GLU A 45 1.40 0.04 1.19
CA GLU A 45 1.64 0.62 2.53
C GLU A 45 3.03 1.26 2.64
N CYS A 46 4.05 0.70 1.98
CA CYS A 46 5.39 1.30 1.91
C CYS A 46 5.36 2.68 1.22
N LEU A 47 4.69 2.80 0.07
CA LEU A 47 4.56 4.10 -0.62
C LEU A 47 3.79 5.12 0.21
N LYS A 48 2.73 4.68 0.91
CA LYS A 48 1.99 5.51 1.85
C LYS A 48 2.88 5.98 3.00
N PHE A 49 3.73 5.11 3.53
CA PHE A 49 4.71 5.47 4.55
C PHE A 49 5.73 6.49 4.04
N ILE A 50 6.31 6.29 2.85
CA ILE A 50 7.29 7.24 2.27
C ILE A 50 6.66 8.62 2.08
N ARG A 51 5.40 8.69 1.65
CA ARG A 51 4.67 9.96 1.48
C ARG A 51 4.53 10.70 2.82
N GLU A 52 4.17 9.99 3.88
CA GLU A 52 4.01 10.61 5.20
C GLU A 52 5.38 10.96 5.83
N PHE A 53 6.41 10.17 5.54
CA PHE A 53 7.79 10.46 5.94
C PHE A 53 8.30 11.79 5.35
N ILE A 54 8.11 12.00 4.05
CA ILE A 54 8.49 13.26 3.37
C ILE A 54 7.73 14.43 3.97
N ARG A 55 6.43 14.26 4.26
CA ARG A 55 5.60 15.29 4.89
C ARG A 55 6.07 15.64 6.31
N SER A 56 6.43 14.64 7.11
CA SER A 56 6.93 14.84 8.47
C SER A 56 8.24 15.63 8.48
N LYS A 57 9.16 15.34 7.54
CA LYS A 57 10.40 16.10 7.36
C LYS A 57 10.17 17.57 6.97
N GLN A 58 9.10 17.85 6.24
CA GLN A 58 8.74 19.21 5.87
C GLN A 58 8.26 20.04 7.06
N ILE A 59 7.70 19.40 8.10
CA ILE A 59 7.20 20.07 9.31
C ILE A 59 8.34 20.39 10.30
N GLU A 60 9.36 19.53 10.38
CA GLU A 60 10.50 19.68 11.30
C GLU A 60 11.44 20.84 10.89
N SER A 61 11.51 21.17 9.59
CA SER A 61 12.38 22.22 9.05
C SER A 61 11.71 23.61 9.10
N GLY A 62 11.43 24.10 10.30
CA GLY A 62 10.85 25.43 10.57
C GLY A 62 11.83 26.61 10.41
N SER A 63 12.61 26.67 9.33
CA SER A 63 13.43 27.85 9.00
C SER A 63 13.32 28.21 7.52
N SER A 64 12.82 29.42 7.29
CA SER A 64 12.56 30.07 6.02
C SER A 64 13.82 30.31 5.18
N GLU A 65 14.24 29.28 4.43
CA GLU A 65 15.00 29.47 3.19
C GLU A 65 14.46 28.51 2.13
N PHE A 66 13.74 29.08 1.15
CA PHE A 66 13.45 28.56 -0.20
C PHE A 66 13.56 27.02 -0.42
N TYR A 67 12.68 26.24 0.24
CA TYR A 67 12.53 24.80 -0.01
C TYR A 67 11.67 24.53 -1.28
N LEU A 68 12.33 24.61 -2.43
CA LEU A 68 12.30 23.69 -3.57
C LEU A 68 10.95 23.14 -4.15
N ASP A 69 10.57 23.67 -5.31
CA ASP A 69 9.62 23.12 -6.30
C ASP A 69 9.65 21.58 -6.55
N PRO A 70 10.79 20.86 -6.55
CA PRO A 70 10.82 19.41 -6.81
C PRO A 70 10.21 18.54 -5.71
N ILE A 71 10.12 19.01 -4.46
CA ILE A 71 9.52 18.22 -3.36
C ILE A 71 7.99 18.12 -3.56
N HIS A 72 7.35 19.20 -4.01
CA HIS A 72 5.93 19.16 -4.37
C HIS A 72 5.66 18.27 -5.59
N PHE A 73 6.58 18.25 -6.56
CA PHE A 73 6.49 17.37 -7.71
C PHE A 73 6.64 15.89 -7.32
N ILE A 74 7.65 15.53 -6.51
CA ILE A 74 7.85 14.15 -6.07
C ILE A 74 6.69 13.67 -5.19
N GLN A 75 6.13 14.54 -4.34
CA GLN A 75 4.94 14.24 -3.55
C GLN A 75 3.72 13.96 -4.43
N SER A 76 3.50 14.78 -5.46
CA SER A 76 2.40 14.59 -6.41
C SER A 76 2.57 13.31 -7.22
N PHE A 77 3.79 12.99 -7.63
CA PHE A 77 4.09 11.75 -8.34
C PHE A 77 3.86 10.51 -7.47
N LEU A 78 4.35 10.52 -6.22
CA LEU A 78 4.10 9.44 -5.26
C LEU A 78 2.59 9.28 -4.98
N HIS A 79 1.85 10.38 -4.90
CA HIS A 79 0.40 10.33 -4.74
C HIS A 79 -0.28 9.66 -5.94
N GLY A 80 0.13 9.99 -7.16
CA GLY A 80 -0.35 9.33 -8.39
C GLY A 80 -0.03 7.82 -8.42
N ALA A 81 1.19 7.43 -8.05
CA ALA A 81 1.59 6.03 -7.97
C ALA A 81 0.80 5.25 -6.90
N GLN A 82 0.57 5.86 -5.73
CA GLN A 82 -0.26 5.29 -4.67
C GLN A 82 -1.70 5.07 -5.15
N PHE A 83 -2.28 6.05 -5.85
CA PHE A 83 -3.63 5.96 -6.42
C PHE A 83 -3.72 4.79 -7.39
N LEU A 84 -2.80 4.71 -8.36
CA LEU A 84 -2.73 3.61 -9.33
C LEU A 84 -2.74 2.23 -8.67
N LEU A 85 -1.89 2.02 -7.65
CA LEU A 85 -1.82 0.76 -6.92
C LEU A 85 -3.09 0.46 -6.15
N SER A 86 -3.72 1.47 -5.55
CA SER A 86 -5.01 1.33 -4.87
C SER A 86 -6.09 0.81 -5.83
N TYR A 87 -6.14 1.33 -7.05
CA TYR A 87 -7.09 0.83 -8.06
C TYR A 87 -6.75 -0.59 -8.51
N CYS A 88 -5.47 -0.93 -8.70
CA CYS A 88 -5.09 -2.31 -9.00
C CYS A 88 -5.53 -3.28 -7.90
N LEU A 89 -5.31 -2.95 -6.64
CA LEU A 89 -5.74 -3.77 -5.49
C LEU A 89 -7.27 -3.84 -5.40
N MET A 90 -7.97 -2.74 -5.67
CA MET A 90 -9.43 -2.72 -5.73
C MET A 90 -9.96 -3.62 -6.85
N LEU A 91 -9.35 -3.60 -8.03
CA LEU A 91 -9.70 -4.50 -9.15
C LEU A 91 -9.52 -5.97 -8.73
N ILE A 92 -8.44 -6.29 -8.02
CA ILE A 92 -8.21 -7.64 -7.49
C ILE A 92 -9.30 -8.01 -6.46
N ALA A 93 -9.66 -7.11 -5.55
CA ALA A 93 -10.69 -7.35 -4.55
C ALA A 93 -12.07 -7.62 -5.18
N MET A 94 -12.38 -6.94 -6.29
CA MET A 94 -13.64 -7.11 -7.04
C MET A 94 -13.71 -8.43 -7.82
N THR A 95 -12.67 -9.27 -7.78
CA THR A 95 -12.72 -10.63 -8.34
C THR A 95 -13.50 -11.60 -7.46
N PHE A 96 -13.94 -11.18 -6.27
CA PHE A 96 -14.70 -11.99 -5.29
C PHE A 96 -14.07 -13.34 -4.90
N GLN A 97 -12.79 -13.54 -5.21
CA GLN A 97 -12.04 -14.72 -4.81
C GLN A 97 -11.60 -14.59 -3.35
N VAL A 98 -12.10 -15.47 -2.48
CA VAL A 98 -11.88 -15.40 -1.02
C VAL A 98 -10.40 -15.39 -0.66
N TYR A 99 -9.59 -16.20 -1.34
CA TYR A 99 -8.15 -16.31 -1.07
C TYR A 99 -7.38 -15.02 -1.40
N LEU A 100 -7.74 -14.34 -2.49
CA LEU A 100 -7.11 -13.08 -2.89
C LEU A 100 -7.56 -11.94 -1.99
N PHE A 101 -8.85 -11.89 -1.66
CA PHE A 101 -9.39 -10.91 -0.71
C PHE A 101 -8.73 -11.04 0.67
N GLY A 102 -8.61 -12.27 1.18
CA GLY A 102 -7.89 -12.56 2.41
C GLY A 102 -6.41 -12.16 2.33
N SER A 103 -5.77 -12.37 1.19
CA SER A 103 -4.38 -11.95 0.94
C SER A 103 -4.20 -10.43 0.98
N ILE A 104 -5.17 -9.66 0.46
CA ILE A 104 -5.17 -8.19 0.58
C ILE A 104 -5.24 -7.77 2.05
N ILE A 105 -6.16 -8.35 2.83
CA ILE A 105 -6.31 -8.03 4.26
C ILE A 105 -5.03 -8.37 5.02
N LEU A 106 -4.49 -9.58 4.82
CA LEU A 106 -3.26 -10.01 5.48
C LEU A 106 -2.07 -9.12 5.12
N GLY A 107 -1.92 -8.78 3.83
CA GLY A 107 -0.87 -7.86 3.38
C GLY A 107 -1.01 -6.46 3.99
N ALA A 108 -2.24 -5.95 4.12
CA ALA A 108 -2.51 -4.66 4.75
C ALA A 108 -2.18 -4.69 6.25
N MET A 109 -2.58 -5.75 6.95
CA MET A 109 -2.24 -5.95 8.37
C MET A 109 -0.73 -6.00 8.58
N LEU A 110 -0.01 -6.80 7.78
CA LEU A 110 1.45 -6.92 7.89
C LEU A 110 2.16 -5.60 7.54
N GLY A 111 1.75 -4.93 6.46
CA GLY A 111 2.30 -3.63 6.09
C GLY A 111 2.10 -2.60 7.20
N HIS A 112 0.88 -2.50 7.72
CA HIS A 112 0.56 -1.61 8.82
C HIS A 112 1.40 -1.89 10.08
N LEU A 113 1.56 -3.17 10.46
CA LEU A 113 2.35 -3.56 11.62
C LEU A 113 3.84 -3.21 11.47
N ILE A 114 4.39 -3.24 10.25
CA ILE A 114 5.80 -2.92 10.01
C ILE A 114 6.04 -1.41 9.98
N PHE A 115 5.19 -0.66 9.26
CA PHE A 115 5.44 0.77 9.01
C PHE A 115 4.90 1.70 10.12
N GLN A 116 3.89 1.28 10.88
CA GLN A 116 3.28 2.13 11.93
C GLN A 116 4.17 2.37 13.15
N PRO A 117 4.88 1.37 13.72
CA PRO A 117 5.85 1.63 14.79
C PRO A 117 6.98 2.55 14.34
N LEU A 118 7.36 2.47 13.05
CA LEU A 118 8.41 3.30 12.47
C LEU A 118 8.00 4.78 12.38
N ILE A 119 6.76 5.07 11.96
CA ILE A 119 6.26 6.46 11.93
C ILE A 119 6.11 7.05 13.34
N TYR A 120 5.67 6.25 14.32
CA TYR A 120 5.54 6.69 15.70
C TYR A 120 6.89 7.11 16.32
N ARG A 121 7.96 6.34 16.04
CA ARG A 121 9.33 6.67 16.46
C ARG A 121 9.81 8.00 15.89
N LEU A 122 9.51 8.26 14.62
CA LEU A 122 9.90 9.51 13.96
C LEU A 122 9.21 10.73 14.57
N HIS A 123 7.91 10.63 14.86
CA HIS A 123 7.17 11.71 15.52
C HIS A 123 7.63 11.95 16.96
N LEU A 124 8.00 10.91 17.70
CA LEU A 124 8.56 11.09 19.05
C LEU A 124 9.91 11.82 19.01
N GLN A 125 10.77 11.53 18.03
CA GLN A 125 12.08 12.20 17.92
C GLN A 125 11.96 13.69 17.61
N SER A 126 10.95 14.10 16.83
CA SER A 126 10.65 15.53 16.63
C SER A 126 10.08 16.21 17.88
N ALA A 127 9.37 15.48 18.74
CA ALA A 127 8.82 16.04 19.98
C ALA A 127 9.91 16.28 21.04
N ASP A 128 10.86 15.33 21.18
CA ASP A 128 11.97 15.43 22.14
C ASP A 128 12.95 16.58 21.77
N PHE A 129 13.10 16.87 20.48
CA PHE A 129 13.91 18.01 20.01
C PHE A 129 13.24 19.38 20.24
N ALA A 130 11.92 19.42 20.42
CA ALA A 130 11.15 20.65 20.58
C ALA A 130 11.16 21.21 22.01
N ASP A 131 11.80 20.53 22.97
CA ASP A 131 11.92 20.99 24.37
C ASP A 131 13.35 21.48 24.72
N PRO A 132 13.86 22.60 24.17
CA PRO A 132 15.09 23.22 24.63
C PRO A 132 14.93 24.02 25.94
N CYS A 133 13.76 23.98 26.59
CA CYS A 133 13.44 24.87 27.71
C CYS A 133 13.66 24.28 29.12
N CYS A 134 14.36 23.14 29.25
CA CYS A 134 14.75 22.59 30.55
C CYS A 134 16.26 22.23 30.57
N SER A 135 17.11 23.26 30.65
CA SER A 135 18.49 23.18 31.15
C SER A 135 18.57 23.78 32.54
#